data_AF-A0A372DQ51-F1
#
_entry.id   AF-A0A372DQ51-F1
#
_cell.length_a   1.000
_cell.length_b   1.000
_cell.length_c   1.000
_cell.angle_alpha   90.00
_cell.angle_beta   90.00
_cell.angle_gamma   90.00
#
_symmetry.space_group_name_H-M   'P 1'
#
loop_
_entity.id
_entity.type
_entity.pdbx_description
1 polymer ?
#
loop_
_entity_poly.entity_id
_entity_poly.type
_entity_poly.pdbx_seq_one_letter_code
_entity_poly.pdbx_strand_id
1 'polypeptide(L)'
;MPIEAALVKPVVDALLGLFRQGRDLQLKHDAEAALREAIRELLLANPDENKAAARIAIARAAGILSEDVVLAEDMLRKHRATRARTRGKGGGGKPRKSAATAPPAAAKPPRPVKTPARTGAGKRRK
;
A
#
# COMPACT_ATOMS: atom_id res chain seq x y z
N MET A 1 33.66 14.06 51.29
CA MET A 1 32.39 13.32 51.37
C MET A 1 31.92 13.03 49.94
N PRO A 2 32.23 11.86 49.38
CA PRO A 2 31.79 11.52 48.03
C PRO A 2 30.33 11.09 48.11
N ILE A 3 29.43 11.88 47.53
CA ILE A 3 28.03 11.47 47.39
C ILE A 3 28.02 10.34 46.36
N GLU A 4 28.05 9.11 46.87
CA GLU A 4 27.17 8.02 46.46
C GLU A 4 26.92 7.87 44.95
N ALA A 5 27.96 7.50 44.20
CA ALA A 5 27.82 7.02 42.82
C ALA A 5 26.85 5.81 42.70
N ALA A 6 26.58 5.12 43.81
CA ALA A 6 25.62 4.01 43.90
C ALA A 6 24.15 4.44 43.70
N LEU A 7 23.79 5.70 44.01
CA LEU A 7 22.42 6.22 43.90
C LEU A 7 22.13 6.90 42.56
N VAL A 8 23.15 7.26 41.78
CA VAL A 8 22.98 7.91 40.48
C VAL A 8 22.36 6.96 39.45
N LYS A 9 22.84 5.72 39.36
CA LYS A 9 22.37 4.72 38.40
C LYS A 9 20.87 4.38 38.57
N PRO A 10 20.35 4.05 39.77
CA PRO A 10 18.93 3.75 39.94
C PRO A 10 18.02 4.95 39.64
N VAL A 11 18.46 6.18 39.93
CA VAL A 11 17.69 7.39 39.58
C VAL A 11 17.65 7.60 38.07
N VAL A 12 18.78 7.44 37.38
CA VAL A 12 18.84 7.53 35.91
C VAL A 12 17.99 6.43 35.27
N ASP A 13 18.03 5.21 35.79
CA ASP A 13 17.20 4.11 35.31
C ASP A 13 15.70 4.37 35.55
N ALA A 14 15.31 4.96 36.69
CA ALA A 14 13.94 5.36 36.97
C ALA A 14 13.45 6.47 36.02
N LEU A 15 14.29 7.48 35.74
CA LEU A 15 13.99 8.53 34.78
C LEU A 15 13.86 7.97 33.36
N LEU A 16 14.80 7.14 32.92
CA LEU A 16 14.74 6.47 31.62
C LEU A 16 13.51 5.56 31.51
N GLY A 17 13.12 4.88 32.59
CA GLY A 17 11.89 4.10 32.68
C GLY A 17 10.63 4.96 32.48
N LEU A 18 10.55 6.09 33.18
CA LEU A 18 9.45 7.05 33.05
C LEU A 18 9.36 7.62 31.63
N PHE A 19 10.50 7.97 31.02
CA PHE A 19 10.54 8.46 29.63
C PHE A 19 10.07 7.41 28.63
N ARG A 20 10.44 6.13 28.82
CA ARG A 20 9.97 5.03 27.97
C ARG A 20 8.46 4.86 28.09
N GLN A 21 7.94 4.82 29.32
CA GLN A 21 6.49 4.74 29.57
C GLN A 21 5.72 5.89 28.93
N GLY A 22 6.21 7.13 29.05
CA GLY A 22 5.58 8.29 28.42
C GLY A 22 5.55 8.18 26.88
N ARG A 23 6.64 7.70 26.27
CA ARG A 23 6.70 7.47 24.81
C ARG A 23 5.77 6.35 24.37
N ASP A 24 5.67 5.26 25.12
CA ASP A 24 4.76 4.16 24.80
C ASP A 24 3.29 4.59 24.87
N LEU A 25 2.93 5.47 25.80
CA LEU A 25 1.58 6.05 25.88
C LEU A 25 1.28 6.96 24.68
N GLN A 26 2.23 7.81 24.29
CA GLN A 26 2.09 8.65 23.09
C GLN A 26 1.95 7.80 21.82
N LEU A 27 2.80 6.78 21.66
CA LEU A 27 2.74 5.86 20.52
C LEU A 27 1.38 5.14 20.42
N LYS A 28 0.82 4.70 21.55
CA LYS A 28 -0.51 4.10 21.59
C LYS A 28 -1.60 5.10 21.21
N HIS A 29 -1.56 6.31 21.78
CA HIS A 29 -2.54 7.35 21.44
C HIS A 29 -2.51 7.73 19.95
N ASP A 30 -1.31 7.91 19.38
CA ASP A 30 -1.13 8.22 17.96
C ASP A 30 -1.60 7.07 17.07
N ALA A 31 -1.37 5.82 17.49
CA ALA A 31 -1.86 4.64 16.81
C ALA A 31 -3.40 4.53 16.87
N GLU A 32 -4.04 4.87 17.98
CA GLU A 32 -5.51 4.96 18.07
C GLU A 32 -6.06 6.05 17.17
N ALA A 33 -5.41 7.22 17.14
CA ALA A 33 -5.78 8.31 16.24
C ALA A 33 -5.65 7.88 14.77
N ALA A 34 -4.55 7.22 14.40
CA ALA A 34 -4.34 6.67 13.07
C ALA A 34 -5.43 5.65 12.70
N LEU A 35 -5.83 4.78 13.64
CA LEU A 35 -6.91 3.81 13.42
C LEU A 35 -8.26 4.49 13.19
N ARG A 36 -8.60 5.51 13.98
CA ARG A 36 -9.82 6.32 13.78
C ARG A 36 -9.83 7.00 12.42
N GLU A 37 -8.68 7.52 11.98
CA GLU A 37 -8.53 8.12 10.65
C GLU A 37 -8.58 7.07 9.53
N ALA A 38 -8.13 5.84 9.77
CA ALA A 38 -8.27 4.74 8.81
C ALA A 38 -9.75 4.36 8.62
N ILE A 39 -10.49 4.21 9.71
CA ILE A 39 -11.93 3.91 9.66
C ILE A 39 -12.69 5.04 8.97
N ARG A 40 -12.41 6.30 9.32
CA ARG A 40 -13.01 7.46 8.64
C ARG A 40 -12.74 7.45 7.14
N GLU A 41 -11.50 7.19 6.73
CA GLU A 41 -11.13 7.09 5.31
C GLU A 41 -11.92 5.98 4.60
N LEU A 42 -12.08 4.81 5.23
CA LEU A 42 -12.81 3.67 4.66
C LEU A 42 -14.32 3.92 4.56
N LEU A 43 -14.88 4.80 5.39
CA LEU A 43 -16.29 5.18 5.33
C LEU A 43 -16.59 6.26 4.29
N LEU A 44 -15.56 6.85 3.66
CA LEU A 44 -15.77 7.79 2.55
C LEU A 44 -16.32 7.08 1.32
N ALA A 45 -17.07 7.81 0.49
CA ALA A 45 -17.61 7.29 -0.77
C ALA A 45 -16.51 6.81 -1.74
N ASN A 46 -15.33 7.44 -1.70
CA ASN A 46 -14.14 7.07 -2.47
C ASN A 46 -12.94 6.93 -1.52
N PRO A 47 -12.72 5.76 -0.92
CA PRO A 47 -11.67 5.59 0.08
C PRO A 47 -10.28 5.44 -0.55
N ASP A 48 -9.27 6.04 0.09
CA ASP A 48 -7.85 5.79 -0.22
C ASP A 48 -7.34 4.54 0.50
N GLU A 49 -7.39 3.39 -0.19
CA GLU A 49 -6.96 2.09 0.33
C GLU A 49 -5.49 2.07 0.81
N ASN A 50 -4.62 2.88 0.20
CA ASN A 50 -3.20 2.89 0.55
C ASN A 50 -2.97 3.61 1.88
N LYS A 51 -3.65 4.75 2.07
CA LYS A 51 -3.61 5.48 3.34
C LYS A 51 -4.23 4.68 4.48
N ALA A 52 -5.39 4.09 4.24
CA ALA A 52 -6.04 3.24 5.24
C ALA A 52 -5.14 2.05 5.62
N ALA A 53 -4.54 1.36 4.65
CA ALA A 53 -3.62 0.25 4.91
C ALA A 53 -2.38 0.69 5.72
N ALA A 54 -1.78 1.83 5.39
CA ALA A 54 -0.62 2.35 6.12
C ALA A 54 -0.98 2.70 7.58
N ARG A 55 -2.13 3.34 7.80
CA ARG A 55 -2.62 3.69 9.14
C ARG A 55 -2.96 2.46 9.99
N ILE A 56 -3.58 1.44 9.39
CA ILE A 56 -3.82 0.14 10.04
C ILE A 56 -2.50 -0.55 10.41
N ALA A 57 -1.50 -0.51 9.52
CA ALA A 57 -0.19 -1.08 9.78
C ALA A 57 0.54 -0.39 10.94
N ILE A 58 0.43 0.94 11.06
CA ILE A 58 0.96 1.70 12.21
C ILE A 58 0.28 1.25 13.50
N ALA A 59 -1.04 1.13 13.51
CA ALA A 59 -1.79 0.69 14.68
C ALA A 59 -1.41 -0.74 15.12
N ARG A 60 -1.27 -1.65 14.15
CA ARG A 60 -0.80 -3.03 14.37
C ARG A 60 0.63 -3.08 14.91
N ALA A 61 1.53 -2.23 14.39
CA ALA A 61 2.93 -2.16 14.83
C ALA A 61 3.10 -1.58 16.24
N ALA A 62 2.21 -0.67 16.64
CA ALA A 62 2.14 -0.14 18.01
C ALA A 62 1.60 -1.17 19.03
N GLY A 63 1.27 -2.39 18.58
CA GLY A 63 0.75 -3.45 19.44
C GLY A 63 -0.70 -3.23 19.87
N ILE A 64 -1.43 -2.34 19.20
CA ILE A 64 -2.87 -2.21 19.39
C ILE A 64 -3.52 -3.42 18.72
N LEU A 65 -3.70 -4.48 19.49
CA LEU A 65 -4.46 -5.67 19.12
C LEU A 65 -5.91 -5.47 19.56
N SER A 66 -6.56 -4.43 19.05
CA SER A 66 -7.96 -4.16 19.34
C SER A 66 -8.88 -4.79 18.28
N GLU A 67 -10.11 -5.10 18.70
CA GLU A 67 -11.20 -5.51 17.80
C GLU A 67 -11.34 -4.53 16.62
N ASP A 68 -11.11 -3.24 16.87
CA ASP A 68 -11.16 -2.17 15.86
C ASP A 68 -10.13 -2.35 14.73
N VAL A 69 -8.94 -2.90 15.01
CA VAL A 69 -7.94 -3.19 13.96
C VAL A 69 -8.42 -4.32 13.06
N VAL A 70 -9.01 -5.37 13.64
CA VAL A 70 -9.59 -6.49 12.88
C VAL A 70 -10.75 -5.98 12.02
N LEU A 71 -11.62 -5.16 12.60
CA LEU A 71 -12.72 -4.51 11.88
C LEU A 71 -12.21 -3.67 10.70
N ALA A 72 -11.23 -2.80 10.93
CA ALA A 72 -10.66 -1.94 9.88
C ALA A 72 -10.01 -2.75 8.74
N GLU A 73 -9.36 -3.86 9.07
CA GLU A 73 -8.80 -4.79 8.08
C GLU A 73 -9.88 -5.47 7.24
N ASP A 74 -10.95 -5.93 7.87
CA ASP A 74 -12.08 -6.54 7.17
C ASP A 74 -12.83 -5.54 6.30
N MET A 75 -12.96 -4.29 6.75
CA MET A 75 -13.48 -3.19 5.92
C MET A 75 -12.58 -2.97 4.70
N LEU A 76 -11.26 -2.86 4.88
CA LEU A 76 -10.31 -2.70 3.78
C LEU A 76 -10.37 -3.87 2.78
N ARG A 77 -10.50 -5.11 3.27
CA ARG A 77 -10.69 -6.30 2.42
C ARG A 77 -11.99 -6.23 1.63
N LYS A 78 -13.11 -5.85 2.24
CA LYS A 78 -14.41 -5.69 1.56
C LYS A 78 -14.35 -4.62 0.47
N HIS A 79 -13.67 -3.50 0.72
CA HIS A 79 -13.47 -2.47 -0.28
C HIS A 79 -12.63 -2.98 -1.46
N ARG A 80 -11.50 -3.64 -1.21
CA ARG A 80 -10.67 -4.25 -2.26
C ARG A 80 -11.44 -5.27 -3.08
N ALA A 81 -12.22 -6.13 -2.43
CA ALA A 81 -13.04 -7.13 -3.10
C ALA A 81 -14.14 -6.48 -3.97
N THR A 82 -14.81 -5.46 -3.45
CA THR A 82 -15.84 -4.71 -4.19
C THR A 82 -15.24 -3.99 -5.39
N ARG A 83 -14.11 -3.30 -5.20
CA ARG A 83 -13.38 -2.63 -6.28
C ARG A 83 -12.90 -3.62 -7.34
N ALA A 84 -12.37 -4.77 -6.96
CA ALA A 84 -11.98 -5.81 -7.91
C ALA A 84 -13.17 -6.29 -8.76
N ARG A 85 -14.36 -6.44 -8.15
CA ARG A 85 -15.60 -6.83 -8.83
C ARG A 85 -16.15 -5.72 -9.74
N THR A 86 -16.05 -4.45 -9.34
CA THR A 86 -16.61 -3.32 -10.10
C THR A 86 -15.64 -2.72 -11.13
N ARG A 87 -14.33 -2.96 -10.99
CA ARG A 87 -13.28 -2.49 -11.92
C ARG A 87 -13.46 -3.00 -13.35
N GLY A 88 -14.18 -4.10 -13.54
CA GLY A 88 -14.54 -4.63 -14.86
C GLY A 88 -15.97 -4.30 -15.31
N LYS A 89 -16.82 -3.73 -14.45
CA LYS A 89 -18.26 -3.56 -14.71
C LYS A 89 -18.71 -2.09 -14.88
N GLY A 90 -17.87 -1.12 -14.51
CA GLY A 90 -18.04 0.30 -14.84
C GLY A 90 -17.32 0.65 -16.14
N GLY A 91 -18.07 1.06 -17.16
CA GLY A 91 -17.61 1.15 -18.55
C GLY A 91 -16.58 2.24 -18.88
N GLY A 92 -16.01 2.09 -20.09
CA GLY A 92 -15.54 3.19 -20.93
C GLY A 92 -14.25 3.88 -20.49
N GLY A 93 -13.09 3.27 -20.75
CA GLY A 93 -11.80 3.92 -20.49
C GLY A 93 -10.65 3.29 -21.24
N LYS A 94 -10.56 3.64 -22.54
CA LYS A 94 -9.40 3.60 -23.45
C LYS A 94 -8.08 3.07 -22.84
N PRO A 95 -7.44 2.04 -23.42
CA PRO A 95 -6.13 1.59 -22.94
C PRO A 95 -5.16 2.78 -22.94
N ARG A 96 -4.60 3.11 -21.77
CA ARG A 96 -3.49 4.04 -21.69
C ARG A 96 -2.32 3.40 -22.44
N LYS A 97 -2.08 3.91 -23.64
CA LYS A 97 -0.85 3.70 -24.41
C LYS A 97 0.30 4.01 -23.45
N SER A 98 1.07 3.00 -23.08
CA SER A 98 2.33 3.17 -22.37
C SER A 98 3.16 4.17 -23.15
N ALA A 99 3.48 5.31 -22.52
CA ALA A 99 4.48 6.22 -23.02
C ALA A 99 5.83 5.53 -22.88
N ALA A 100 6.27 4.87 -23.96
CA ALA A 100 7.64 4.46 -24.12
C ALA A 100 8.50 5.73 -24.14
N THR A 101 9.41 5.82 -23.17
CA THR A 101 10.50 6.79 -23.14
C THR A 101 11.28 6.70 -24.45
N ALA A 102 11.36 7.80 -25.19
CA ALA A 102 12.15 7.90 -26.41
C ALA A 102 13.66 7.97 -26.10
N PRO A 103 14.50 7.57 -27.07
CA PRO A 103 15.62 8.44 -27.47
C PRO A 103 15.51 8.86 -28.96
N PRO A 104 16.24 9.91 -29.38
CA PRO A 104 15.83 10.78 -30.48
C PRO A 104 16.37 10.39 -31.87
N ALA A 105 15.57 10.79 -32.88
CA ALA A 105 15.90 11.26 -34.23
C ALA A 105 16.79 10.41 -35.18
N ALA A 106 16.16 9.87 -36.24
CA ALA A 106 16.63 10.00 -37.63
C ALA A 106 15.49 9.66 -38.63
N ALA A 107 15.47 10.36 -39.76
CA ALA A 107 14.38 10.45 -40.74
C ALA A 107 14.23 9.22 -41.68
N LYS A 108 13.04 9.12 -42.32
CA LYS A 108 12.50 8.04 -43.18
C LYS A 108 13.26 7.86 -44.52
N PRO A 109 13.04 6.76 -45.29
CA PRO A 109 11.96 6.72 -46.30
C PRO A 109 11.25 5.33 -46.48
N PRO A 110 10.21 5.18 -47.35
CA PRO A 110 9.13 4.20 -47.22
C PRO A 110 9.35 2.82 -47.90
N ARG A 111 8.45 1.88 -47.53
CA ARG A 111 8.31 0.47 -47.96
C ARG A 111 8.46 0.19 -49.46
N PRO A 112 8.81 -1.06 -49.81
CA PRO A 112 8.15 -1.78 -50.90
C PRO A 112 7.33 -2.98 -50.40
N VAL A 113 6.28 -3.29 -51.16
CA VAL A 113 5.28 -4.35 -50.98
C VAL A 113 5.60 -5.52 -51.92
N LYS A 114 5.13 -6.74 -51.56
CA LYS A 114 5.06 -8.03 -52.31
C LYS A 114 6.32 -8.92 -52.17
N THR A 115 6.23 -10.23 -51.95
CA THR A 115 5.36 -11.26 -52.55
C THR A 115 5.09 -12.46 -51.60
N PRO A 116 4.05 -13.29 -51.87
CA PRO A 116 3.75 -14.49 -51.08
C PRO A 116 4.58 -15.68 -51.56
N ALA A 117 5.30 -16.33 -50.64
CA ALA A 117 5.98 -17.61 -50.94
C ALA A 117 5.05 -18.78 -50.59
N ARG A 118 4.70 -19.50 -51.65
CA ARG A 118 3.87 -20.71 -51.69
C ARG A 118 4.76 -21.94 -51.62
N THR A 119 4.63 -22.75 -50.57
CA THR A 119 5.10 -24.17 -50.50
C THR A 119 4.64 -24.72 -49.15
N GLY A 120 4.01 -25.87 -48.97
CA GLY A 120 3.48 -26.96 -49.79
C GLY A 120 2.59 -27.78 -48.82
N ALA A 121 1.39 -28.16 -49.22
CA ALA A 121 1.05 -29.50 -49.73
C ALA A 121 1.09 -30.62 -48.66
N GLY A 122 -0.11 -31.16 -48.36
CA GLY A 122 -0.33 -32.45 -47.68
C GLY A 122 -1.23 -32.29 -46.44
N LYS A 123 -2.38 -32.94 -46.28
CA LYS A 123 -3.09 -33.95 -47.07
C LYS A 123 -4.52 -33.95 -46.52
N ARG A 124 -5.52 -33.69 -47.37
CA ARG A 124 -6.94 -33.78 -47.02
C ARG A 124 -7.50 -35.05 -47.69
N ARG A 125 -8.10 -35.91 -46.85
CA ARG A 125 -9.27 -36.77 -47.08
C ARG A 125 -9.34 -37.65 -48.34
N LYS A 126 -9.55 -38.95 -48.11
CA LYS A 126 -10.76 -39.62 -48.59
C LYS A 126 -11.29 -40.51 -47.48
#